data_AF-A0A358KL21-F1
#
_entry.id   AF-A0A358KL21-F1
#
_cell.length_a   1.000
_cell.length_b   1.000
_cell.length_c   1.000
_cell.angle_alpha   90.00
_cell.angle_beta   90.00
_cell.angle_gamma   90.00
#
_symmetry.space_group_name_H-M   'P 1'
#
loop_
_entity.id
_entity.type
_entity.pdbx_description
1 polymer ?
#
loop_
_entity_poly.entity_id
_entity_poly.type
_entity_poly.pdbx_seq_one_letter_code
_entity_poly.pdbx_strand_id
1 'polypeptide(L)'
;AAEKPVQVVVMDPLALPLSCSCVEGVGQRRYDQLTEHLGQALGRPFKLTFEESLDLALRRMKAKPDFIIGKDAMVRFDAGRLKLQVSPLADLTDRTGGTTQRGAFIVRTNDPAKRLADLSGRAVMLGPVEEAETNQAARAALQQARLAKPAKLDVAGAVDSGALALTDGEVAAAVVPEYLPPLLVGCEKVEAGSVRVLAKTKPVPGVRLFRTDTADDALAKRVLAEVTGLAKRKELLVALESAKGFVKPLGQAAWLDWRGLNRLGQAPTLPSQLPEELKKIWSSKLTGPAVAGPAATAKRVIIPDKSRGGTHDLFRCLDATDGSEVWRLEYEADRELDYSNSPRATPVIHDGLVYLHGALGDLHCVRLDTGEVVWRTNYYREYGGKLLAWGSSSPPLIVGDKLIINPGEPDASVVSLHRKTGKLIWKTPGHAAAYSAFVVGELGGRLQIVGYDSGSLGGWDTATGKRLWQHVPTEGSDFNVTTPLIHEGKLLLATENNATRLHRFLKNGLLDDKPLKANSSLAPDTCSPVIVGDRVFATAYGEMYCLDLKDNLKTLWVAVDDMFFDHSNVIGGNGRVLVWTQSGDLLLLDAAANEFKPLRRLRPFGDGKV
;
A
#
# COMPACT_ATOMS: atom_id res chain seq x y z
N ALA A 1 -30.14 -27.31 21.13
CA ALA A 1 -28.79 -27.50 21.70
C ALA A 1 -28.15 -26.12 21.85
N ALA A 2 -27.51 -25.81 22.98
CA ALA A 2 -26.81 -24.53 23.13
C ALA A 2 -25.68 -24.43 22.09
N GLU A 3 -25.58 -23.31 21.38
CA GLU A 3 -24.48 -23.08 20.43
C GLU A 3 -23.13 -23.13 21.15
N LYS A 4 -22.13 -23.76 20.53
CA LYS A 4 -20.78 -23.87 21.11
C LYS A 4 -20.18 -22.47 21.33
N PRO A 5 -19.41 -22.22 22.40
CA PRO A 5 -18.79 -20.92 22.62
C PRO A 5 -17.84 -20.53 21.48
N VAL A 6 -17.85 -19.26 21.09
CA VAL A 6 -16.91 -18.69 20.11
C VAL A 6 -15.51 -18.68 20.73
N GLN A 7 -14.55 -19.31 20.07
CA GLN A 7 -13.17 -19.41 20.52
C GLN A 7 -12.36 -18.21 20.03
N VAL A 8 -11.75 -17.46 20.94
CA VAL A 8 -10.92 -16.31 20.60
C VAL A 8 -9.55 -16.45 21.24
N VAL A 9 -8.52 -16.39 20.40
CA VAL A 9 -7.12 -16.32 20.85
C VAL A 9 -6.71 -14.87 20.95
N VAL A 10 -6.04 -14.49 22.03
CA VAL A 10 -5.48 -13.16 22.24
C VAL A 10 -3.97 -13.30 22.40
N MET A 11 -3.25 -12.69 21.46
CA MET A 11 -1.79 -12.58 21.37
C MET A 11 -1.34 -11.11 21.38
N ASP A 12 -2.20 -10.20 21.83
CA ASP A 12 -1.81 -8.80 22.01
C ASP A 12 -0.96 -8.67 23.28
N PRO A 13 0.32 -8.25 23.18
CA PRO A 13 1.18 -8.08 24.36
C PRO A 13 0.71 -6.97 25.32
N LEU A 14 -0.24 -6.13 24.90
CA LEU A 14 -0.89 -5.14 25.75
C LEU A 14 -2.19 -5.65 26.39
N ALA A 15 -2.51 -6.94 26.25
CA ALA A 15 -3.61 -7.55 26.98
C ALA A 15 -3.25 -7.70 28.47
N LEU A 16 -4.21 -7.46 29.37
CA LEU A 16 -3.96 -7.55 30.82
C LEU A 16 -3.30 -8.88 31.27
N PRO A 17 -3.68 -10.07 30.74
CA PRO A 17 -3.03 -11.32 31.16
C PRO A 17 -1.63 -11.56 30.58
N LEU A 18 -1.23 -10.81 29.54
CA LEU A 18 0.06 -10.96 28.84
C LEU A 18 1.04 -9.81 29.14
N SER A 19 0.56 -8.76 29.79
CA SER A 19 1.33 -7.56 30.12
C SER A 19 1.83 -7.59 31.56
N CYS A 20 2.90 -6.86 31.82
CA CYS A 20 3.40 -6.59 33.16
C CYS A 20 2.46 -5.58 33.86
N SER A 21 1.95 -5.90 35.06
CA SER A 21 0.96 -5.10 35.78
C SER A 21 1.50 -3.84 36.47
N CYS A 22 2.80 -3.54 36.34
CA CYS A 22 3.49 -2.53 37.15
C CYS A 22 3.24 -1.07 36.74
N VAL A 23 2.61 -0.80 35.58
CA VAL A 23 2.22 0.56 35.18
C VAL A 23 0.70 0.66 35.11
N GLU A 24 0.11 1.41 36.03
CA GLU A 24 -1.32 1.64 36.06
C GLU A 24 -1.78 2.37 34.78
N GLY A 25 -2.74 1.78 34.06
CA GLY A 25 -3.34 2.38 32.88
C GLY A 25 -2.45 2.41 31.64
N VAL A 26 -1.45 1.53 31.51
CA VAL A 26 -0.74 1.29 30.23
C VAL A 26 -0.58 -0.20 30.00
N GLY A 27 -1.02 -0.69 28.84
CA GLY A 27 -0.88 -2.09 28.48
C GLY A 27 -1.82 -3.03 29.24
N GLN A 28 -2.97 -2.55 29.72
CA GLN A 28 -3.91 -3.32 30.53
C GLN A 28 -5.22 -3.61 29.77
N ARG A 29 -5.14 -3.92 28.47
CA ARG A 29 -6.33 -4.11 27.63
C ARG A 29 -7.18 -5.29 28.13
N ARG A 30 -8.44 -5.00 28.42
CA ARG A 30 -9.45 -5.90 28.99
C ARG A 30 -10.30 -6.53 27.90
N TYR A 31 -9.73 -7.52 27.21
CA TYR A 31 -10.45 -8.30 26.20
C TYR A 31 -11.59 -9.14 26.78
N ASP A 32 -11.54 -9.46 28.07
CA ASP A 32 -12.63 -10.10 28.82
C ASP A 32 -13.91 -9.26 28.75
N GLN A 33 -13.83 -7.95 28.99
CA GLN A 33 -14.97 -7.03 28.90
C GLN A 33 -15.50 -6.91 27.46
N LEU A 34 -14.61 -6.89 26.46
CA LEU A 34 -15.02 -6.93 25.06
C LEU A 34 -15.81 -8.20 24.76
N THR A 35 -15.33 -9.36 25.18
CA THR A 35 -16.01 -10.64 24.92
C THR A 35 -17.29 -10.83 25.69
N GLU A 36 -17.41 -10.26 26.90
CA GLU A 36 -18.67 -10.21 27.63
C GLU A 36 -19.71 -9.39 26.88
N HIS A 37 -19.32 -8.20 26.41
CA HIS A 37 -20.18 -7.36 25.57
C HIS A 37 -20.61 -8.07 24.28
N LEU A 38 -19.67 -8.69 23.56
CA LEU A 38 -19.97 -9.48 22.36
C LEU A 38 -20.89 -10.64 22.70
N GLY A 39 -20.69 -11.31 23.83
CA GLY A 39 -21.53 -12.43 24.25
C GLY A 39 -22.98 -12.03 24.51
N GLN A 40 -23.19 -10.90 25.17
CA GLN A 40 -24.51 -10.31 25.39
C GLN A 40 -25.16 -9.85 24.09
N ALA A 41 -24.42 -9.12 23.24
CA ALA A 41 -24.94 -8.59 21.98
C ALA A 41 -25.27 -9.69 20.96
N LEU A 42 -24.51 -10.79 20.98
CA LEU A 42 -24.65 -11.86 19.99
C LEU A 42 -25.49 -13.04 20.49
N GLY A 43 -25.80 -13.09 21.79
CA GLY A 43 -26.53 -14.19 22.42
C GLY A 43 -25.73 -15.50 22.48
N ARG A 44 -24.39 -15.42 22.42
CA ARG A 44 -23.49 -16.59 22.33
C ARG A 44 -22.22 -16.34 23.13
N PRO A 45 -21.81 -17.22 24.06
CA PRO A 45 -20.64 -16.99 24.89
C PRO A 45 -19.33 -17.00 24.08
N PHE A 46 -18.36 -16.19 24.51
CA PHE A 46 -17.01 -16.11 23.96
C PHE A 46 -16.01 -16.67 24.98
N LYS A 47 -15.10 -17.52 24.52
CA LYS A 47 -14.05 -18.13 25.34
C LYS A 47 -12.69 -17.61 24.90
N LEU A 48 -12.00 -16.93 25.80
CA LEU A 48 -10.67 -16.37 25.59
C LEU A 48 -9.58 -17.40 25.90
N THR A 49 -8.54 -17.42 25.07
CA THR A 49 -7.25 -18.06 25.37
C THR A 49 -6.15 -17.03 25.13
N PHE A 50 -5.40 -16.70 26.18
CA PHE A 50 -4.28 -15.76 26.13
C PHE A 50 -2.98 -16.55 26.06
N GLU A 51 -2.19 -16.31 25.02
CA GLU A 51 -0.85 -16.89 24.85
C GLU A 51 0.02 -15.98 23.99
N GLU A 52 1.33 -16.10 24.12
CA GLU A 52 2.31 -15.29 23.38
C GLU A 52 2.53 -15.76 21.93
N SER A 53 2.17 -17.02 21.63
CA SER A 53 2.19 -17.60 20.28
C SER A 53 0.93 -18.40 19.98
N LEU A 54 0.58 -18.50 18.71
CA LEU A 54 -0.59 -19.26 18.28
C LEU A 54 -0.38 -20.76 18.49
N ASP A 55 0.85 -21.25 18.43
CA ASP A 55 1.20 -22.66 18.67
C ASP A 55 0.87 -23.08 20.10
N LEU A 56 1.27 -22.28 21.09
CA LEU A 56 0.93 -22.49 22.49
C LEU A 56 -0.59 -22.40 22.71
N ALA A 57 -1.24 -21.42 22.08
CA ALA A 57 -2.69 -21.25 22.16
C ALA A 57 -3.41 -22.52 21.68
N LEU A 58 -3.03 -23.04 20.51
CA LEU A 58 -3.63 -24.23 19.94
C LEU A 58 -3.37 -25.50 20.75
N ARG A 59 -2.22 -25.62 21.44
CA ARG A 59 -1.95 -26.75 22.36
C ARG A 59 -2.83 -26.70 23.59
N ARG A 60 -3.08 -25.49 24.11
CA ARG A 60 -3.92 -25.26 25.30
C ARG A 60 -5.41 -25.40 24.98
N MET A 61 -5.79 -25.04 23.76
CA MET A 61 -7.15 -25.16 23.28
C MET A 61 -7.46 -26.59 22.84
N LYS A 62 -8.62 -27.11 23.24
CA LYS A 62 -9.17 -28.36 22.67
C LYS A 62 -10.02 -28.10 21.42
N ALA A 63 -9.82 -26.96 20.76
CA ALA A 63 -10.62 -26.47 19.64
C ALA A 63 -9.80 -25.51 18.77
N LYS A 64 -10.25 -25.30 17.53
CA LYS A 64 -9.71 -24.25 16.66
C LYS A 64 -10.29 -22.88 17.04
N PRO A 65 -9.52 -21.79 16.92
CA PRO A 65 -10.00 -20.45 17.19
C PRO A 65 -10.89 -19.95 16.05
N ASP A 66 -12.04 -19.34 16.37
CA ASP A 66 -12.88 -18.60 15.43
C ASP A 66 -12.24 -17.25 15.06
N PHE A 67 -11.66 -16.60 16.07
CA PHE A 67 -11.00 -15.29 15.92
C PHE A 67 -9.66 -15.24 16.64
N ILE A 68 -8.78 -14.37 16.16
CA ILE A 68 -7.46 -14.13 16.75
C ILE A 68 -7.28 -12.61 16.90
N ILE A 69 -6.89 -12.13 18.06
CA ILE A 69 -6.53 -10.73 18.29
C ILE A 69 -5.03 -10.65 18.55
N GLY A 70 -4.28 -9.93 17.72
CA GLY A 70 -2.83 -9.81 17.87
C GLY A 70 -2.19 -8.90 16.85
N LYS A 71 -0.87 -8.70 16.96
CA LYS A 71 -0.07 -7.96 15.98
C LYS A 71 -0.15 -8.64 14.61
N ASP A 72 -0.30 -7.86 13.54
CA ASP A 72 -0.51 -8.42 12.18
C ASP A 72 0.59 -9.40 11.76
N ALA A 73 1.85 -9.00 11.93
CA ALA A 73 3.00 -9.80 11.51
C ALA A 73 3.12 -11.12 12.29
N MET A 74 2.93 -11.09 13.61
CA MET A 74 3.02 -12.28 14.45
C MET A 74 1.91 -13.29 14.13
N VAL A 75 0.66 -12.82 14.02
CA VAL A 75 -0.47 -13.70 13.70
C VAL A 75 -0.27 -14.35 12.34
N ARG A 76 0.18 -13.59 11.32
CA ARG A 76 0.45 -14.12 9.98
C ARG A 76 1.63 -15.10 9.96
N PHE A 77 2.69 -14.80 10.70
CA PHE A 77 3.86 -15.66 10.78
C PHE A 77 3.51 -17.03 11.35
N ASP A 78 2.86 -17.05 12.52
CA ASP A 78 2.44 -18.29 13.18
C ASP A 78 1.37 -19.03 12.37
N ALA A 79 0.36 -18.33 11.85
CA ALA A 79 -0.70 -18.94 11.04
C ALA A 79 -0.13 -19.61 9.78
N GLY A 80 0.87 -19.00 9.12
CA GLY A 80 1.57 -19.58 7.99
C GLY A 80 2.29 -20.88 8.35
N ARG A 81 3.03 -20.91 9.47
CA ARG A 81 3.73 -22.10 9.98
C ARG A 81 2.75 -23.23 10.34
N LEU A 82 1.62 -22.86 10.95
CA LEU A 82 0.59 -23.78 11.41
C LEU A 82 -0.44 -24.16 10.32
N LYS A 83 -0.30 -23.61 9.11
CA LYS A 83 -1.24 -23.77 7.99
C LYS A 83 -2.68 -23.40 8.35
N LEU A 84 -2.86 -22.43 9.25
CA LEU A 84 -4.16 -21.87 9.59
C LEU A 84 -4.48 -20.70 8.66
N GLN A 85 -5.67 -20.69 8.06
CA GLN A 85 -6.08 -19.55 7.25
C GLN A 85 -6.59 -18.42 8.14
N VAL A 86 -6.06 -17.21 7.94
CA VAL A 86 -6.45 -16.01 8.68
C VAL A 86 -6.69 -14.84 7.74
N SER A 87 -7.72 -14.06 8.01
CA SER A 87 -8.03 -12.81 7.30
C SER A 87 -8.34 -11.70 8.31
N PRO A 88 -7.77 -10.50 8.17
CA PRO A 88 -8.04 -9.41 9.10
C PRO A 88 -9.46 -8.91 8.90
N LEU A 89 -10.16 -8.75 10.02
CA LEU A 89 -11.53 -8.32 10.11
C LEU A 89 -11.62 -6.84 10.53
N ALA A 90 -10.78 -6.41 11.48
CA ALA A 90 -10.75 -5.05 11.99
C ALA A 90 -9.38 -4.67 12.60
N ASP A 91 -9.01 -3.39 12.55
CA ASP A 91 -7.80 -2.82 13.15
C ASP A 91 -8.15 -2.17 14.50
N LEU A 92 -7.42 -2.49 15.57
CA LEU A 92 -7.62 -1.82 16.86
C LEU A 92 -6.93 -0.45 16.83
N THR A 93 -7.66 0.61 17.21
CA THR A 93 -7.07 1.94 17.36
C THR A 93 -6.35 2.11 18.70
N ASP A 94 -5.24 2.84 18.73
CA ASP A 94 -4.63 3.33 19.96
C ASP A 94 -5.43 4.51 20.56
N ARG A 95 -4.95 5.05 21.69
CA ARG A 95 -5.58 6.20 22.37
C ARG A 95 -5.62 7.50 21.55
N THR A 96 -4.84 7.58 20.48
CA THR A 96 -4.81 8.73 19.55
C THR A 96 -5.63 8.49 18.29
N GLY A 97 -6.13 7.26 18.09
CA GLY A 97 -6.88 6.84 16.91
C GLY A 97 -6.01 6.23 15.80
N GLY A 98 -4.71 6.03 16.03
CA GLY A 98 -3.80 5.35 15.10
C GLY A 98 -4.03 3.84 15.07
N THR A 99 -3.82 3.19 13.92
CA THR A 99 -3.93 1.72 13.75
C THR A 99 -2.58 1.06 13.47
N THR A 100 -1.50 1.81 13.66
CA THR A 100 -0.14 1.41 13.33
C THR A 100 0.78 1.54 14.53
N GLN A 101 1.85 0.77 14.55
CA GLN A 101 2.89 0.81 15.59
C GLN A 101 4.28 0.98 14.97
N ARG A 102 5.26 1.35 15.79
CA ARG A 102 6.66 1.56 15.38
C ARG A 102 7.61 0.87 16.36
N GLY A 103 8.80 0.55 15.88
CA GLY A 103 9.95 0.23 16.71
C GLY A 103 10.67 1.52 17.08
N ALA A 104 11.21 1.56 18.29
CA ALA A 104 12.08 2.61 18.79
C ALA A 104 13.49 2.05 18.95
N PHE A 105 14.45 2.67 18.25
CA PHE A 105 15.86 2.48 18.54
C PHE A 105 16.17 3.19 19.84
N ILE A 106 16.53 2.45 20.87
CA ILE A 106 16.95 2.98 22.16
C ILE A 106 18.45 2.83 22.33
N VAL A 107 19.06 3.80 22.99
CA VAL A 107 20.47 3.83 23.40
C VAL A 107 20.54 4.26 24.86
N ARG A 108 21.65 3.97 25.55
CA ARG A 108 21.89 4.52 26.89
C ARG A 108 21.89 6.05 26.83
N THR A 109 21.42 6.72 27.88
CA THR A 109 21.26 8.19 27.89
C THR A 109 22.57 8.92 27.59
N ASN A 110 23.67 8.43 28.16
CA ASN A 110 25.02 8.98 27.96
C ASN A 110 25.70 8.50 26.67
N ASP A 111 25.03 7.69 25.83
CA ASP A 111 25.59 7.27 24.56
C ASP A 111 25.80 8.48 23.63
N PRO A 112 26.92 8.58 22.89
CA PRO A 112 27.18 9.73 22.02
C PRO A 112 26.33 9.74 20.73
N ALA A 113 25.65 8.64 20.36
CA ALA A 113 24.90 8.54 19.10
C ALA A 113 23.71 9.51 19.06
N LYS A 114 23.66 10.41 18.08
CA LYS A 114 22.57 11.37 17.89
C LYS A 114 21.60 10.96 16.80
N ARG A 115 22.02 10.09 15.90
CA ARG A 115 21.20 9.54 14.79
C ARG A 115 21.59 8.08 14.51
N LEU A 116 20.75 7.36 13.76
CA LEU A 116 21.00 5.96 13.39
C LEU A 116 22.35 5.75 12.71
N ALA A 117 22.81 6.69 11.88
CA ALA A 117 24.11 6.62 11.21
C ALA A 117 25.30 6.48 12.18
N ASP A 118 25.14 6.93 13.43
CA ASP A 118 26.17 6.86 14.47
C ASP A 118 26.27 5.45 15.10
N LEU A 119 25.36 4.53 14.73
CA LEU A 119 25.43 3.09 15.06
C LEU A 119 26.36 2.30 14.12
N SER A 120 27.10 3.00 13.24
CA SER A 120 27.99 2.41 12.27
C SER A 120 29.05 1.50 12.90
N GLY A 121 29.05 0.22 12.55
CA GLY A 121 29.96 -0.81 13.08
C GLY A 121 29.69 -1.24 14.52
N ARG A 122 28.65 -0.71 15.17
CA ARG A 122 28.28 -0.99 16.56
C ARG A 122 27.30 -2.16 16.63
N ALA A 123 27.25 -2.84 17.77
CA ALA A 123 26.28 -3.91 18.01
C ALA A 123 24.88 -3.35 18.25
N VAL A 124 23.88 -3.88 17.54
CA VAL A 124 22.48 -3.48 17.64
C VAL A 124 21.63 -4.73 17.81
N MET A 125 20.88 -4.79 18.90
CA MET A 125 19.93 -5.88 19.16
C MET A 125 18.58 -5.55 18.52
N LEU A 126 18.14 -6.39 17.59
CA LEU A 126 16.79 -6.33 17.00
C LEU A 126 15.82 -7.17 17.82
N GLY A 127 14.53 -6.88 17.73
CA GLY A 127 13.49 -7.76 18.30
C GLY A 127 13.33 -9.07 17.52
N PRO A 128 12.44 -9.98 17.94
CA PRO A 128 12.22 -11.28 17.31
C PRO A 128 11.94 -11.20 15.79
N VAL A 129 12.27 -12.25 15.04
CA VAL A 129 12.20 -12.24 13.56
C VAL A 129 10.79 -12.05 13.00
N GLU A 130 9.80 -12.48 13.76
CA GLU A 130 8.37 -12.40 13.49
C GLU A 130 7.77 -11.01 13.75
N GLU A 131 8.49 -10.10 14.43
CA GLU A 131 8.01 -8.75 14.69
C GLU A 131 8.35 -7.80 13.52
N ALA A 132 7.33 -7.15 12.97
CA ALA A 132 7.53 -6.22 11.87
C ALA A 132 8.22 -4.93 12.31
N GLU A 133 7.85 -4.36 13.45
CA GLU A 133 8.30 -3.03 13.86
C GLU A 133 9.73 -3.03 14.46
N THR A 134 10.12 -4.10 15.16
CA THR A 134 11.42 -4.19 15.84
C THR A 134 12.48 -4.94 15.04
N ASN A 135 12.08 -5.74 14.03
CA ASN A 135 12.99 -6.49 13.19
C ASN A 135 12.96 -6.01 11.74
N GLN A 136 11.87 -6.24 11.00
CA GLN A 136 11.84 -5.91 9.56
C GLN A 136 11.97 -4.41 9.28
N ALA A 137 11.15 -3.59 9.93
CA ALA A 137 11.17 -2.14 9.81
C ALA A 137 12.44 -1.53 10.41
N ALA A 138 13.05 -2.20 11.39
CA ALA A 138 14.30 -1.79 12.00
C ALA A 138 15.50 -2.05 11.08
N ARG A 139 15.57 -3.24 10.46
CA ARG A 139 16.55 -3.54 9.40
C ARG A 139 16.44 -2.55 8.26
N ALA A 140 15.22 -2.25 7.83
CA ALA A 140 14.96 -1.22 6.84
C ALA A 140 15.48 0.14 7.32
N ALA A 141 15.18 0.57 8.55
CA ALA A 141 15.64 1.85 9.08
C ALA A 141 17.17 1.96 9.17
N LEU A 142 17.87 0.88 9.59
CA LEU A 142 19.34 0.85 9.62
C LEU A 142 19.95 0.88 8.21
N GLN A 143 19.34 0.18 7.26
CA GLN A 143 19.74 0.21 5.85
C GLN A 143 19.56 1.62 5.26
N GLN A 144 18.44 2.28 5.59
CA GLN A 144 18.11 3.65 5.20
C GLN A 144 19.07 4.68 5.83
N ALA A 145 19.55 4.42 7.04
CA ALA A 145 20.50 5.28 7.76
C ALA A 145 21.92 5.30 7.17
N ARG A 146 22.25 4.40 6.23
CA ARG A 146 23.53 4.37 5.48
C ARG A 146 24.77 4.41 6.36
N LEU A 147 24.85 3.48 7.30
CA LEU A 147 26.01 3.30 8.17
C LEU A 147 27.32 3.19 7.37
N ALA A 148 28.40 3.83 7.83
CA ALA A 148 29.71 3.77 7.16
C ALA A 148 30.29 2.34 7.18
N LYS A 149 30.05 1.61 8.27
CA LYS A 149 30.23 0.16 8.42
C LYS A 149 28.89 -0.43 8.87
N PRO A 150 28.43 -1.57 8.32
CA PRO A 150 27.21 -2.22 8.80
C PRO A 150 27.24 -2.41 10.32
N ALA A 151 26.12 -2.15 10.98
CA ALA A 151 25.95 -2.52 12.39
C ALA A 151 26.02 -4.04 12.52
N LYS A 152 26.55 -4.53 13.64
CA LYS A 152 26.50 -5.96 13.96
C LYS A 152 25.13 -6.24 14.53
N LEU A 153 24.32 -7.01 13.80
CA LEU A 153 22.91 -7.22 14.13
C LEU A 153 22.75 -8.57 14.81
N ASP A 154 22.29 -8.54 16.05
CA ASP A 154 21.82 -9.71 16.77
C ASP A 154 20.29 -9.66 16.89
N VAL A 155 19.67 -10.81 17.12
CA VAL A 155 18.21 -10.94 17.21
C VAL A 155 17.87 -11.49 18.57
N ALA A 156 17.09 -10.73 19.33
CA ALA A 156 16.60 -11.16 20.62
C ALA A 156 15.51 -12.23 20.48
N GLY A 157 15.53 -13.22 21.38
CA GLY A 157 14.46 -14.23 21.47
C GLY A 157 13.17 -13.70 22.07
N ALA A 158 13.23 -12.59 22.82
CA ALA A 158 12.07 -11.90 23.37
C ALA A 158 12.24 -10.38 23.30
N VAL A 159 11.11 -9.68 23.36
CA VAL A 159 11.02 -8.24 23.06
C VAL A 159 11.72 -7.38 24.12
N ASP A 160 11.75 -7.82 25.37
CA ASP A 160 12.41 -7.13 26.49
C ASP A 160 13.91 -7.47 26.62
N SER A 161 14.35 -8.63 26.12
CA SER A 161 15.76 -9.04 26.17
C SER A 161 16.69 -8.05 25.49
N GLY A 162 16.23 -7.38 24.42
CA GLY A 162 17.02 -6.35 23.76
C GLY A 162 17.28 -5.13 24.65
N ALA A 163 16.30 -4.72 25.46
CA ALA A 163 16.49 -3.62 26.38
C ALA A 163 17.46 -3.96 27.51
N LEU A 164 17.41 -5.20 28.02
CA LEU A 164 18.34 -5.70 29.03
C LEU A 164 19.78 -5.78 28.50
N ALA A 165 19.98 -6.35 27.31
CA ALA A 165 21.29 -6.39 26.66
C ALA A 165 21.89 -4.98 26.46
N LEU A 166 21.03 -3.97 26.26
CA LEU A 166 21.46 -2.57 26.18
C LEU A 166 21.87 -2.02 27.56
N THR A 167 21.13 -2.29 28.63
CA THR A 167 21.49 -1.81 29.97
C THR A 167 22.76 -2.47 30.49
N ASP A 168 22.96 -3.75 30.17
CA ASP A 168 24.13 -4.54 30.59
C ASP A 168 25.40 -4.20 29.80
N GLY A 169 25.29 -3.35 28.78
CA GLY A 169 26.44 -2.89 28.00
C GLY A 169 26.84 -3.81 26.85
N GLU A 170 26.11 -4.92 26.63
CA GLU A 170 26.41 -5.89 25.58
C GLU A 170 26.23 -5.32 24.17
N VAL A 171 25.22 -4.46 24.00
CA VAL A 171 24.95 -3.76 22.75
C VAL A 171 24.99 -2.23 22.90
N ALA A 172 25.19 -1.55 21.77
CA ALA A 172 25.17 -0.09 21.69
C ALA A 172 23.76 0.47 21.53
N ALA A 173 22.87 -0.29 20.88
CA ALA A 173 21.47 0.07 20.72
C ALA A 173 20.61 -1.19 20.74
N ALA A 174 19.35 -1.02 21.10
CA ALA A 174 18.33 -2.06 20.96
C ALA A 174 17.10 -1.49 20.26
N VAL A 175 16.31 -2.36 19.62
CA VAL A 175 15.05 -1.97 19.00
C VAL A 175 13.90 -2.64 19.72
N VAL A 176 13.05 -1.82 20.32
CA VAL A 176 11.89 -2.26 21.11
C VAL A 176 10.63 -1.62 20.55
N PRO A 177 9.42 -2.17 20.78
CA PRO A 177 8.19 -1.50 20.40
C PRO A 177 8.10 -0.13 21.09
N GLU A 178 7.58 0.88 20.40
CA GLU A 178 7.55 2.26 20.89
C GLU A 178 6.84 2.41 22.26
N TYR A 179 5.86 1.55 22.55
CA TYR A 179 5.14 1.53 23.82
C TYR A 179 5.93 0.88 24.97
N LEU A 180 7.01 0.14 24.69
CA LEU A 180 7.66 -0.73 25.67
C LEU A 180 8.57 0.00 26.67
N PRO A 181 9.35 1.05 26.33
CA PRO A 181 10.27 1.68 27.29
C PRO A 181 9.60 2.16 28.60
N PRO A 182 8.43 2.82 28.58
CA PRO A 182 7.73 3.18 29.82
C PRO A 182 7.34 1.98 30.68
N LEU A 183 6.98 0.84 30.07
CA LEU A 183 6.62 -0.39 30.78
C LEU A 183 7.84 -1.03 31.44
N LEU A 184 8.99 -1.02 30.78
CA LEU A 184 10.23 -1.57 31.33
C LEU A 184 10.71 -0.78 32.56
N VAL A 185 10.53 0.55 32.54
CA VAL A 185 10.82 1.40 33.70
C VAL A 185 9.87 1.10 34.85
N GLY A 186 8.57 0.97 34.58
CA GLY A 186 7.60 0.65 35.62
C GLY A 186 7.79 -0.73 36.26
N CYS A 187 8.31 -1.71 35.51
CA CYS A 187 8.63 -3.04 36.04
C CYS A 187 10.07 -3.15 36.58
N GLU A 188 10.76 -2.02 36.81
CA GLU A 188 12.15 -1.95 37.32
C GLU A 188 13.19 -2.74 36.51
N LYS A 189 12.86 -3.12 35.26
CA LYS A 189 13.78 -3.82 34.35
C LYS A 189 14.80 -2.86 33.73
N VAL A 190 14.47 -1.57 33.66
CA VAL A 190 15.33 -0.50 33.13
C VAL A 190 15.20 0.72 34.04
N GLU A 191 16.31 1.28 34.52
CA GLU A 191 16.27 2.46 35.39
C GLU A 191 15.65 3.67 34.67
N ALA A 192 14.85 4.46 35.38
CA ALA A 192 14.23 5.66 34.82
C ALA A 192 15.28 6.65 34.31
N GLY A 193 15.18 7.06 33.04
CA GLY A 193 16.13 7.98 32.41
C GLY A 193 17.49 7.37 32.05
N SER A 194 17.70 6.06 32.21
CA SER A 194 18.93 5.36 31.80
C SER A 194 19.04 5.15 30.28
N VAL A 195 17.91 5.20 29.57
CA VAL A 195 17.83 5.05 28.11
C VAL A 195 17.09 6.22 27.47
N ARG A 196 17.41 6.48 26.20
CA ARG A 196 16.71 7.46 25.36
C ARG A 196 16.44 6.91 23.96
N VAL A 197 15.38 7.40 23.33
CA VAL A 197 15.05 7.06 21.94
C VAL A 197 15.97 7.82 20.99
N LEU A 198 16.70 7.08 20.17
CA LEU A 198 17.57 7.58 19.10
C LEU A 198 16.78 7.88 17.82
N ALA A 199 15.88 6.97 17.44
CA ALA A 199 15.04 7.08 16.26
C ALA A 199 13.85 6.13 16.35
N LYS A 200 12.85 6.32 15.48
CA LYS A 200 11.70 5.43 15.33
C LYS A 200 11.65 4.87 13.92
N THR A 201 11.17 3.63 13.76
CA THR A 201 10.94 3.04 12.44
C THR A 201 9.77 3.69 11.72
N LYS A 202 9.59 3.32 10.45
CA LYS A 202 8.32 3.56 9.75
C LYS A 202 7.18 2.80 10.46
N PRO A 203 5.95 3.34 10.42
CA PRO A 203 4.79 2.66 10.98
C PRO A 203 4.47 1.38 10.22
N VAL A 204 4.11 0.34 10.96
CA VAL A 204 3.58 -0.94 10.44
C VAL A 204 2.20 -1.20 11.06
N PRO A 205 1.35 -2.06 10.48
CA PRO A 205 0.07 -2.40 11.09
C PRO A 205 0.21 -2.87 12.55
N GLY A 206 -0.67 -2.36 13.42
CA GLY A 206 -0.68 -2.70 14.84
C GLY A 206 -1.47 -3.97 15.16
N VAL A 207 -2.21 -3.92 16.26
CA VAL A 207 -3.09 -5.01 16.71
C VAL A 207 -4.35 -5.08 15.85
N ARG A 208 -4.71 -6.28 15.43
CA ARG A 208 -5.87 -6.57 14.59
C ARG A 208 -6.72 -7.69 15.17
N LEU A 209 -8.00 -7.66 14.83
CA LEU A 209 -8.89 -8.80 14.93
C LEU A 209 -8.86 -9.55 13.59
N PHE A 210 -8.51 -10.82 13.63
CA PHE A 210 -8.53 -11.75 12.51
C PHE A 210 -9.68 -12.73 12.66
N ARG A 211 -10.23 -13.12 11.51
CA ARG A 211 -11.12 -14.27 11.33
C ARG A 211 -10.31 -15.46 10.85
N THR A 212 -10.64 -16.66 11.33
CA THR A 212 -10.17 -17.92 10.76
C THR A 212 -11.20 -18.59 9.85
N ASP A 213 -10.82 -19.68 9.19
CA ASP A 213 -11.70 -20.54 8.39
C ASP A 213 -12.80 -21.24 9.20
N THR A 214 -12.74 -21.21 10.53
CA THR A 214 -13.75 -21.86 11.39
C THR A 214 -14.95 -20.97 11.73
N ALA A 215 -14.77 -19.65 11.72
CA ALA A 215 -15.87 -18.73 11.90
C ALA A 215 -16.64 -18.58 10.58
N ASP A 216 -17.96 -18.76 10.60
CA ASP A 216 -18.80 -18.51 9.43
C ASP A 216 -18.97 -17.01 9.12
N ASP A 217 -19.43 -16.70 7.89
CA ASP A 217 -19.58 -15.33 7.40
C ASP A 217 -20.59 -14.52 8.23
N ALA A 218 -21.65 -15.15 8.72
CA ALA A 218 -22.70 -14.48 9.47
C ALA A 218 -22.18 -14.04 10.85
N LEU A 219 -21.47 -14.92 11.55
CA LEU A 219 -20.80 -14.62 12.82
C LEU A 219 -19.76 -13.51 12.62
N ALA A 220 -18.89 -13.64 11.62
CA ALA A 220 -17.86 -12.65 11.34
C ALA A 220 -18.44 -11.25 11.04
N LYS A 221 -19.53 -11.18 10.27
CA LYS A 221 -20.22 -9.92 9.95
C LYS A 221 -20.82 -9.28 11.20
N ARG A 222 -21.44 -10.07 12.08
CA ARG A 222 -22.03 -9.57 13.33
C ARG A 222 -20.94 -9.11 14.30
N VAL A 223 -19.87 -9.89 14.49
CA VAL A 223 -18.72 -9.48 15.30
C VAL A 223 -18.12 -8.19 14.77
N LEU A 224 -17.88 -8.08 13.45
CA LEU A 224 -17.37 -6.85 12.84
C LEU A 224 -18.26 -5.63 13.12
N ALA A 225 -19.58 -5.78 13.00
CA ALA A 225 -20.52 -4.70 13.28
C ALA A 225 -20.44 -4.22 14.73
N GLU A 226 -20.40 -5.15 15.69
CA GLU A 226 -20.29 -4.80 17.12
C GLU A 226 -18.95 -4.15 17.46
N VAL A 227 -17.82 -4.74 17.04
CA VAL A 227 -16.49 -4.20 17.38
C VAL A 227 -16.22 -2.84 16.72
N THR A 228 -16.84 -2.55 15.57
CA THR A 228 -16.76 -1.22 14.91
C THR A 228 -17.78 -0.21 15.43
N GLY A 229 -18.78 -0.67 16.19
CA GLY A 229 -19.76 0.18 16.88
C GLY A 229 -19.30 0.71 18.24
N LEU A 230 -18.12 0.29 18.71
CA LEU A 230 -17.61 0.58 20.06
C LEU A 230 -17.34 2.07 20.34
N ALA A 231 -17.24 2.91 19.31
CA ALA A 231 -17.06 4.37 19.48
C ALA A 231 -18.13 5.03 20.40
N LYS A 232 -19.29 4.39 20.56
CA LYS A 232 -20.38 4.84 21.44
C LYS A 232 -20.30 4.30 22.89
N ARG A 233 -19.36 3.40 23.18
CA ARG A 233 -19.24 2.66 24.45
C ARG A 233 -17.97 3.07 25.20
N LYS A 234 -18.02 4.22 25.89
CA LYS A 234 -16.85 4.82 26.57
C LYS A 234 -16.12 3.84 27.50
N GLU A 235 -16.86 3.02 28.25
CA GLU A 235 -16.28 2.03 29.16
C GLU A 235 -15.41 1.00 28.42
N LEU A 236 -15.88 0.49 27.28
CA LEU A 236 -15.11 -0.45 26.46
C LEU A 236 -13.92 0.22 25.75
N LEU A 237 -14.03 1.51 25.41
CA LEU A 237 -12.90 2.27 24.87
C LEU A 237 -11.77 2.43 25.90
N VAL A 238 -12.13 2.71 27.16
CA VAL A 238 -11.19 2.75 28.28
C VAL A 238 -10.58 1.36 28.49
N ALA A 239 -11.42 0.33 28.53
CA ALA A 239 -11.01 -1.06 28.71
C ALA A 239 -10.02 -1.54 27.63
N LEU A 240 -10.18 -1.09 26.38
CA LEU A 240 -9.31 -1.45 25.25
C LEU A 240 -8.15 -0.47 25.02
N GLU A 241 -8.02 0.56 25.85
CA GLU A 241 -7.04 1.65 25.67
C GLU A 241 -7.08 2.26 24.26
N SER A 242 -8.30 2.51 23.77
CA SER A 242 -8.56 2.76 22.36
C SER A 242 -9.41 4.01 22.15
N ALA A 243 -9.08 4.84 21.16
CA ALA A 243 -9.87 6.04 20.86
C ALA A 243 -11.23 5.72 20.23
N LYS A 244 -11.30 4.67 19.40
CA LYS A 244 -12.50 4.32 18.62
C LYS A 244 -12.87 2.83 18.70
N GLY A 245 -12.12 2.04 19.46
CA GLY A 245 -12.22 0.58 19.45
C GLY A 245 -11.60 0.04 18.17
N PHE A 246 -12.23 -1.00 17.62
CA PHE A 246 -11.82 -1.54 16.33
C PHE A 246 -12.43 -0.71 15.19
N VAL A 247 -11.65 -0.44 14.15
CA VAL A 247 -12.11 0.17 12.91
C VAL A 247 -11.96 -0.82 11.78
N LYS A 248 -12.75 -0.70 10.72
CA LYS A 248 -12.50 -1.51 9.53
C LYS A 248 -11.06 -1.26 9.08
N PRO A 249 -10.28 -2.30 8.73
CA PRO A 249 -8.93 -2.08 8.25
C PRO A 249 -9.03 -1.13 7.07
N LEU A 250 -8.12 -0.16 6.98
CA LEU A 250 -7.98 0.61 5.76
C LEU A 250 -7.72 -0.41 4.64
N GLY A 251 -8.70 -0.51 3.75
CA GLY A 251 -9.19 -1.80 3.23
C GLY A 251 -8.12 -2.73 2.64
N GLN A 252 -8.15 -3.98 3.08
CA GLN A 252 -7.54 -5.11 2.36
C GLN A 252 -8.30 -5.48 1.07
N ALA A 253 -9.48 -4.88 0.83
CA ALA A 253 -10.22 -4.89 -0.43
C ALA A 253 -10.38 -3.46 -0.94
N ALA A 254 -9.28 -2.73 -1.07
CA ALA A 254 -9.29 -1.37 -1.57
C ALA A 254 -8.24 -1.20 -2.68
N TRP A 255 -8.69 -0.66 -3.81
CA TRP A 255 -7.88 -0.27 -4.95
C TRP A 255 -7.98 1.25 -5.08
N LEU A 256 -7.29 1.95 -4.18
CA LEU A 256 -7.54 3.37 -3.90
C LEU A 256 -6.83 4.33 -4.86
N ASP A 257 -5.87 3.86 -5.64
CA ASP A 257 -5.00 4.68 -6.48
C ASP A 257 -4.73 3.92 -7.78
N TRP A 258 -4.12 4.61 -8.74
CA TRP A 258 -3.56 4.02 -9.96
C TRP A 258 -2.75 2.77 -9.63
N ARG A 259 -3.12 1.63 -10.24
CA ARG A 259 -2.48 0.32 -10.00
C ARG A 259 -2.42 -0.10 -8.52
N GLY A 260 -3.36 0.37 -7.71
CA GLY A 260 -3.50 -0.03 -6.32
C GLY A 260 -2.46 0.59 -5.38
N LEU A 261 -2.17 -0.11 -4.28
CA LEU A 261 -1.30 0.41 -3.24
C LEU A 261 0.11 0.70 -3.79
N ASN A 262 0.63 1.91 -3.52
CA ASN A 262 1.94 2.39 -3.97
C ASN A 262 2.16 2.31 -5.50
N ARG A 263 1.10 2.19 -6.30
CA ARG A 263 1.15 2.12 -7.77
C ARG A 263 1.94 0.94 -8.35
N LEU A 264 2.01 -0.17 -7.59
CA LEU A 264 2.82 -1.33 -7.94
C LEU A 264 2.10 -2.38 -8.81
N GLY A 265 0.79 -2.26 -9.01
CA GLY A 265 -0.01 -3.29 -9.66
C GLY A 265 -0.13 -4.55 -8.81
N GLN A 266 -0.13 -4.42 -7.48
CA GLN A 266 -0.17 -5.56 -6.56
C GLN A 266 -1.54 -5.67 -5.88
N ALA A 267 -2.18 -6.82 -6.05
CA ALA A 267 -3.33 -7.21 -5.26
C ALA A 267 -2.86 -8.02 -4.02
N PRO A 268 -3.50 -7.85 -2.86
CA PRO A 268 -3.17 -8.65 -1.66
C PRO A 268 -3.26 -10.15 -1.91
N THR A 269 -4.23 -10.59 -2.71
CA THR A 269 -4.43 -11.98 -3.12
C THR A 269 -5.05 -12.04 -4.51
N LEU A 270 -4.56 -12.95 -5.35
CA LEU A 270 -5.21 -13.44 -6.55
C LEU A 270 -5.75 -14.87 -6.31
N PRO A 271 -6.84 -15.28 -6.97
CA PRO A 271 -7.40 -16.62 -6.79
C PRO A 271 -6.42 -17.71 -7.24
N SER A 272 -6.57 -18.93 -6.70
CA SER A 272 -5.74 -20.07 -7.13
C SER A 272 -6.06 -20.57 -8.53
N GLN A 273 -7.30 -20.35 -8.97
CA GLN A 273 -7.77 -20.61 -10.31
C GLN A 273 -8.93 -19.64 -10.58
N LEU A 274 -9.11 -19.21 -11.83
CA LEU A 274 -10.36 -18.57 -12.21
C LEU A 274 -11.50 -19.60 -12.21
N PRO A 275 -12.73 -19.23 -11.81
CA PRO A 275 -13.87 -20.14 -11.86
C PRO A 275 -14.18 -20.55 -13.30
N GLU A 276 -15.02 -21.57 -13.48
CA GLU A 276 -15.46 -21.96 -14.83
C GLU A 276 -16.24 -20.84 -15.52
N GLU A 277 -17.10 -20.16 -14.76
CA GLU A 277 -17.89 -19.01 -15.19
C GLU A 277 -17.80 -17.91 -14.14
N LEU A 278 -17.72 -16.65 -14.59
CA LEU A 278 -17.81 -15.50 -13.68
C LEU A 278 -19.27 -15.22 -13.34
N LYS A 279 -19.57 -15.16 -12.05
CA LYS A 279 -20.85 -14.63 -11.58
C LYS A 279 -20.83 -13.10 -11.65
N LYS A 280 -21.60 -12.52 -12.57
CA LYS A 280 -21.88 -11.09 -12.58
C LYS A 280 -22.65 -10.72 -11.30
N ILE A 281 -22.06 -9.88 -10.45
CA ILE A 281 -22.71 -9.37 -9.23
C ILE A 281 -23.63 -8.21 -9.60
N TRP A 282 -23.12 -7.24 -10.36
CA TRP A 282 -23.87 -6.12 -10.92
C TRP A 282 -23.17 -5.60 -12.17
N SER A 283 -23.85 -4.73 -12.92
CA SER A 283 -23.30 -3.98 -14.05
C SER A 283 -23.97 -2.62 -14.13
N SER A 284 -23.19 -1.57 -14.35
CA SER A 284 -23.70 -0.21 -14.58
C SER A 284 -23.26 0.26 -15.96
N LYS A 285 -24.17 0.88 -16.71
CA LYS A 285 -23.91 1.36 -18.07
C LYS A 285 -23.37 2.79 -18.00
N LEU A 286 -22.17 3.00 -18.55
CA LEU A 286 -21.58 4.33 -18.70
C LEU A 286 -22.26 5.11 -19.83
N THR A 287 -22.19 6.44 -19.75
CA THR A 287 -22.88 7.34 -20.69
C THR A 287 -22.12 7.50 -21.99
N GLY A 288 -20.79 7.47 -21.93
CA GLY A 288 -19.90 7.63 -23.07
C GLY A 288 -18.63 6.81 -22.92
N PRO A 289 -17.61 7.07 -23.77
CA PRO A 289 -16.36 6.32 -23.71
C PRO A 289 -15.64 6.55 -22.37
N ALA A 290 -15.15 5.46 -21.76
CA ALA A 290 -14.35 5.49 -20.55
C ALA A 290 -12.96 4.91 -20.83
N VAL A 291 -11.93 5.66 -20.44
CA VAL A 291 -10.51 5.29 -20.69
C VAL A 291 -9.78 5.01 -19.38
N ALA A 292 -10.07 5.79 -18.33
CA ALA A 292 -9.47 5.59 -17.01
C ALA A 292 -9.98 4.32 -16.31
N GLY A 293 -9.09 3.63 -15.60
CA GLY A 293 -9.47 2.59 -14.64
C GLY A 293 -10.16 3.15 -13.40
N PRO A 294 -10.97 2.34 -12.69
CA PRO A 294 -11.69 2.75 -11.49
C PRO A 294 -10.80 2.81 -10.24
N ALA A 295 -11.28 3.48 -9.20
CA ALA A 295 -10.79 3.34 -7.83
C ALA A 295 -11.90 2.80 -6.93
N ALA A 296 -11.57 1.89 -6.02
CA ALA A 296 -12.58 1.16 -5.24
C ALA A 296 -12.21 1.04 -3.76
N THR A 297 -13.22 1.16 -2.92
CA THR A 297 -13.22 0.70 -1.53
C THR A 297 -14.19 -0.47 -1.41
N ALA A 298 -14.30 -1.07 -0.21
CA ALA A 298 -15.33 -2.05 0.07
C ALA A 298 -16.80 -1.54 -0.05
N LYS A 299 -17.02 -0.23 -0.18
CA LYS A 299 -18.37 0.38 -0.23
C LYS A 299 -18.63 1.24 -1.47
N ARG A 300 -17.58 1.71 -2.14
CA ARG A 300 -17.67 2.75 -3.17
C ARG A 300 -16.77 2.38 -4.34
N VAL A 301 -17.28 2.51 -5.55
CA VAL A 301 -16.51 2.43 -6.80
C VAL A 301 -16.60 3.78 -7.50
N ILE A 302 -15.46 4.43 -7.70
CA ILE A 302 -15.37 5.69 -8.43
C ILE A 302 -14.93 5.38 -9.85
N ILE A 303 -15.73 5.79 -10.82
CA ILE A 303 -15.48 5.55 -12.24
C ILE A 303 -15.62 6.85 -13.04
N PRO A 304 -14.61 7.19 -13.86
CA PRO A 304 -14.74 8.27 -14.82
C PRO A 304 -15.60 7.86 -16.03
N ASP A 305 -16.33 8.82 -16.58
CA ASP A 305 -17.29 8.66 -17.67
C ASP A 305 -17.29 9.95 -18.52
N LYS A 306 -17.93 9.90 -19.69
CA LYS A 306 -18.10 11.05 -20.58
C LYS A 306 -19.56 11.15 -21.00
N SER A 307 -20.05 12.36 -21.21
CA SER A 307 -21.39 12.56 -21.77
C SER A 307 -21.45 12.00 -23.20
N ARG A 308 -22.66 11.64 -23.67
CA ARG A 308 -22.84 11.09 -25.03
C ARG A 308 -22.35 12.03 -26.13
N GLY A 309 -22.50 13.34 -25.91
CA GLY A 309 -22.04 14.36 -26.85
C GLY A 309 -20.55 14.67 -26.74
N GLY A 310 -19.82 14.09 -25.80
CA GLY A 310 -18.39 14.38 -25.60
C GLY A 310 -18.11 15.77 -25.01
N THR A 311 -19.13 16.51 -24.56
CA THR A 311 -18.99 17.91 -24.12
C THR A 311 -18.83 18.08 -22.61
N HIS A 312 -19.17 17.05 -21.82
CA HIS A 312 -19.04 17.04 -20.35
C HIS A 312 -18.28 15.81 -19.87
N ASP A 313 -17.39 16.03 -18.90
CA ASP A 313 -16.78 14.97 -18.08
C ASP A 313 -17.73 14.60 -16.95
N LEU A 314 -17.80 13.30 -16.63
CA LEU A 314 -18.54 12.82 -15.47
C LEU A 314 -17.64 11.94 -14.60
N PHE A 315 -17.77 12.07 -13.29
CA PHE A 315 -17.20 11.13 -12.34
C PHE A 315 -18.34 10.59 -11.47
N ARG A 316 -18.53 9.29 -11.52
CA ARG A 316 -19.60 8.61 -10.79
C ARG A 316 -19.03 7.90 -9.59
N CYS A 317 -19.77 7.94 -8.49
CA CYS A 317 -19.59 7.04 -7.38
C CYS A 317 -20.74 6.06 -7.35
N LEU A 318 -20.41 4.78 -7.43
CA LEU A 318 -21.35 3.68 -7.36
C LEU A 318 -21.24 2.98 -6.01
N ASP A 319 -22.34 2.43 -5.51
CA ASP A 319 -22.30 1.52 -4.38
C ASP A 319 -21.65 0.20 -4.83
N ALA A 320 -20.65 -0.26 -4.08
CA ALA A 320 -19.88 -1.44 -4.46
C ALA A 320 -20.71 -2.75 -4.40
N THR A 321 -21.86 -2.74 -3.72
CA THR A 321 -22.69 -3.93 -3.52
C THR A 321 -23.63 -4.21 -4.70
N ASP A 322 -24.18 -3.18 -5.32
CA ASP A 322 -25.21 -3.31 -6.36
C ASP A 322 -24.97 -2.44 -7.60
N GLY A 323 -23.94 -1.59 -7.60
CA GLY A 323 -23.61 -0.71 -8.72
C GLY A 323 -24.54 0.49 -8.88
N SER A 324 -25.44 0.74 -7.93
CA SER A 324 -26.32 1.91 -7.92
C SER A 324 -25.52 3.21 -7.78
N GLU A 325 -25.93 4.28 -8.45
CA GLU A 325 -25.25 5.57 -8.35
C GLU A 325 -25.56 6.24 -7.00
N VAL A 326 -24.50 6.57 -6.25
CA VAL A 326 -24.55 7.30 -4.98
C VAL A 326 -24.49 8.79 -5.24
N TRP A 327 -23.55 9.23 -6.07
CA TRP A 327 -23.41 10.61 -6.51
C TRP A 327 -22.68 10.67 -7.85
N ARG A 328 -22.79 11.83 -8.50
CA ARG A 328 -22.13 12.13 -9.76
C ARG A 328 -21.67 13.58 -9.78
N LEU A 329 -20.40 13.79 -10.12
CA LEU A 329 -19.85 15.09 -10.48
C LEU A 329 -19.89 15.22 -12.00
N GLU A 330 -20.34 16.38 -12.50
CA GLU A 330 -20.43 16.67 -13.93
C GLU A 330 -19.98 18.11 -14.17
N TYR A 331 -19.17 18.32 -15.20
CA TYR A 331 -18.71 19.65 -15.61
C TYR A 331 -18.39 19.68 -17.11
N GLU A 332 -18.44 20.88 -17.70
CA GLU A 332 -18.13 21.12 -19.10
C GLU A 332 -16.65 20.83 -19.39
N ALA A 333 -16.41 20.00 -20.41
CA ALA A 333 -15.10 19.57 -20.87
C ALA A 333 -15.15 19.34 -22.39
N ASP A 334 -15.47 20.40 -23.12
CA ASP A 334 -15.73 20.40 -24.57
C ASP A 334 -14.52 20.91 -25.38
N ARG A 335 -13.61 19.98 -25.66
CA ARG A 335 -12.46 20.16 -26.56
C ARG A 335 -12.15 18.85 -27.27
N GLU A 336 -11.79 18.95 -28.54
CA GLU A 336 -11.23 17.83 -29.31
C GLU A 336 -9.77 17.58 -28.93
N LEU A 337 -9.37 16.32 -29.00
CA LEU A 337 -8.01 15.79 -28.84
C LEU A 337 -7.79 14.75 -29.94
N ASP A 338 -6.54 14.31 -30.18
CA ASP A 338 -6.28 13.31 -31.25
C ASP A 338 -6.99 11.98 -30.99
N TYR A 339 -7.25 11.66 -29.71
CA TYR A 339 -8.08 10.55 -29.25
C TYR A 339 -9.35 11.08 -28.56
N SER A 340 -10.08 10.24 -27.81
CA SER A 340 -11.20 10.74 -27.02
C SER A 340 -10.75 11.75 -25.96
N ASN A 341 -11.58 12.76 -25.73
CA ASN A 341 -11.41 13.71 -24.62
C ASN A 341 -11.96 13.17 -23.29
N SER A 342 -12.11 11.84 -23.18
CA SER A 342 -12.55 11.17 -21.96
C SER A 342 -11.51 11.27 -20.85
N PRO A 343 -11.94 11.43 -19.58
CA PRO A 343 -11.04 11.31 -18.45
C PRO A 343 -10.27 9.98 -18.49
N ARG A 344 -8.95 10.09 -18.33
CA ARG A 344 -7.99 8.99 -18.51
C ARG A 344 -7.03 8.80 -17.33
N ALA A 345 -7.15 9.65 -16.31
CA ALA A 345 -6.48 9.47 -15.04
C ALA A 345 -7.38 8.68 -14.06
N THR A 346 -6.86 7.61 -13.47
CA THR A 346 -7.56 6.87 -12.42
C THR A 346 -7.82 7.78 -11.20
N PRO A 347 -9.06 7.79 -10.65
CA PRO A 347 -9.35 8.51 -9.42
C PRO A 347 -8.44 8.10 -8.26
N VAL A 348 -8.14 9.03 -7.35
CA VAL A 348 -7.31 8.74 -6.17
C VAL A 348 -8.14 8.95 -4.90
N ILE A 349 -8.29 7.93 -4.07
CA ILE A 349 -9.05 7.96 -2.82
C ILE A 349 -8.07 8.00 -1.64
N HIS A 350 -8.23 8.98 -0.76
CA HIS A 350 -7.38 9.08 0.43
C HIS A 350 -8.06 9.88 1.55
N ASP A 351 -8.10 9.33 2.75
CA ASP A 351 -8.73 9.92 3.95
C ASP A 351 -10.15 10.47 3.73
N GLY A 352 -10.99 9.72 3.02
CA GLY A 352 -12.37 10.13 2.73
C GLY A 352 -12.52 11.25 1.70
N LEU A 353 -11.42 11.65 1.05
CA LEU A 353 -11.41 12.53 -0.11
C LEU A 353 -11.11 11.74 -1.39
N VAL A 354 -11.59 12.25 -2.52
CA VAL A 354 -11.32 11.71 -3.86
C VAL A 354 -10.79 12.82 -4.75
N TYR A 355 -9.70 12.55 -5.47
CA TYR A 355 -9.09 13.44 -6.44
C TYR A 355 -9.42 12.95 -7.85
N LEU A 356 -10.06 13.81 -8.63
CA LEU A 356 -10.65 13.50 -9.94
C LEU A 356 -10.01 14.41 -10.99
N HIS A 357 -9.29 13.82 -11.94
CA HIS A 357 -8.51 14.55 -12.93
C HIS A 357 -9.01 14.25 -14.35
N GLY A 358 -9.56 15.28 -15.00
CA GLY A 358 -10.05 15.22 -16.39
C GLY A 358 -8.94 15.38 -17.42
N ALA A 359 -9.20 14.96 -18.66
CA ALA A 359 -8.23 15.04 -19.75
C ALA A 359 -7.84 16.48 -20.11
N LEU A 360 -8.73 17.45 -19.82
CA LEU A 360 -8.55 18.87 -20.09
C LEU A 360 -7.99 19.64 -18.87
N GLY A 361 -7.38 18.94 -17.91
CA GLY A 361 -6.64 19.54 -16.80
C GLY A 361 -7.50 19.97 -15.61
N ASP A 362 -8.81 19.75 -15.63
CA ASP A 362 -9.67 19.98 -14.47
C ASP A 362 -9.36 18.96 -13.38
N LEU A 363 -9.05 19.47 -12.18
CA LEU A 363 -8.79 18.69 -10.99
C LEU A 363 -9.79 19.08 -9.90
N HIS A 364 -10.56 18.10 -9.44
CA HIS A 364 -11.51 18.25 -8.34
C HIS A 364 -11.08 17.42 -7.14
N CYS A 365 -11.20 17.98 -5.95
CA CYS A 365 -11.21 17.23 -4.71
C CYS A 365 -12.64 17.21 -4.16
N VAL A 366 -13.17 16.01 -3.97
CA VAL A 366 -14.53 15.80 -3.48
C VAL A 366 -14.54 14.92 -2.23
N ARG A 367 -15.60 14.99 -1.43
CA ARG A 367 -15.85 14.02 -0.36
C ARG A 367 -16.31 12.69 -0.94
N LEU A 368 -15.68 11.59 -0.50
CA LEU A 368 -15.97 10.23 -0.99
C LEU A 368 -17.44 9.83 -0.83
N ASP A 369 -18.07 10.21 0.29
CA ASP A 369 -19.42 9.73 0.60
C ASP A 369 -20.53 10.57 -0.06
N THR A 370 -20.26 11.82 -0.40
CA THR A 370 -21.30 12.77 -0.85
C THR A 370 -21.06 13.36 -2.23
N GLY A 371 -19.84 13.29 -2.76
CA GLY A 371 -19.45 13.98 -3.99
C GLY A 371 -19.33 15.50 -3.84
N GLU A 372 -19.48 16.05 -2.63
CA GLU A 372 -19.34 17.48 -2.36
C GLU A 372 -17.93 17.95 -2.73
N VAL A 373 -17.84 18.96 -3.59
CA VAL A 373 -16.57 19.59 -3.99
C VAL A 373 -15.98 20.34 -2.80
N VAL A 374 -14.82 19.90 -2.33
CA VAL A 374 -14.04 20.58 -1.28
C VAL A 374 -13.22 21.71 -1.90
N TRP A 375 -12.59 21.45 -3.04
CA TRP A 375 -11.91 22.46 -3.85
C TRP A 375 -11.77 21.95 -5.28
N ARG A 376 -11.53 22.86 -6.23
CA ARG A 376 -11.23 22.54 -7.62
C ARG A 376 -10.23 23.53 -8.21
N THR A 377 -9.51 23.10 -9.23
CA THR A 377 -8.60 23.92 -10.04
C THR A 377 -8.56 23.39 -11.47
N ASN A 378 -7.94 24.13 -12.39
CA ASN A 378 -7.63 23.63 -13.72
C ASN A 378 -6.17 23.97 -14.02
N TYR A 379 -5.38 22.93 -14.32
CA TYR A 379 -3.94 23.03 -14.51
C TYR A 379 -3.55 24.06 -15.56
N TYR A 380 -4.23 24.00 -16.70
CA TYR A 380 -3.92 24.81 -17.86
C TYR A 380 -4.27 26.28 -17.61
N ARG A 381 -5.41 26.56 -16.99
CA ARG A 381 -5.81 27.93 -16.62
C ARG A 381 -4.95 28.53 -15.51
N GLU A 382 -4.63 27.75 -14.48
CA GLU A 382 -3.92 28.25 -13.29
C GLU A 382 -2.43 28.48 -13.55
N TYR A 383 -1.80 27.60 -14.35
CA TYR A 383 -0.34 27.62 -14.55
C TYR A 383 0.11 28.11 -15.93
N GLY A 384 -0.81 28.40 -16.85
CA GLY A 384 -0.51 28.79 -18.24
C GLY A 384 -0.32 27.61 -19.19
N GLY A 385 -0.72 26.42 -18.74
CA GLY A 385 -0.53 25.12 -19.36
C GLY A 385 -1.03 24.96 -20.80
N LYS A 386 -0.22 24.36 -21.66
CA LYS A 386 -0.66 23.86 -22.97
C LYS A 386 -1.35 22.51 -22.86
N LEU A 387 -2.48 22.37 -23.55
CA LEU A 387 -3.22 21.12 -23.66
C LEU A 387 -2.34 20.06 -24.35
N LEU A 388 -2.24 18.87 -23.74
CA LEU A 388 -1.54 17.73 -24.34
C LEU A 388 -2.35 17.15 -25.50
N ALA A 389 -1.68 16.72 -26.56
CA ALA A 389 -2.31 16.14 -27.75
C ALA A 389 -3.26 14.97 -27.44
N TRP A 390 -2.90 14.13 -26.46
CA TRP A 390 -3.71 12.98 -26.01
C TRP A 390 -4.42 13.20 -24.68
N GLY A 391 -4.38 14.43 -24.16
CA GLY A 391 -4.98 14.82 -22.89
C GLY A 391 -4.17 14.40 -21.68
N SER A 392 -4.44 15.07 -20.56
CA SER A 392 -3.83 14.75 -19.28
C SER A 392 -4.25 13.37 -18.77
N SER A 393 -3.27 12.51 -18.48
CA SER A 393 -3.49 11.14 -17.99
C SER A 393 -2.84 10.82 -16.66
N SER A 394 -1.86 11.62 -16.21
CA SER A 394 -1.14 11.33 -14.97
C SER A 394 -2.05 11.47 -13.74
N PRO A 395 -2.29 10.40 -12.97
CA PRO A 395 -3.06 10.46 -11.73
C PRO A 395 -2.27 11.24 -10.67
N PRO A 396 -2.90 12.19 -9.94
CA PRO A 396 -2.21 13.00 -8.96
C PRO A 396 -1.62 12.13 -7.85
N LEU A 397 -0.38 12.39 -7.43
CA LEU A 397 0.33 11.56 -6.45
C LEU A 397 0.21 12.15 -5.03
N ILE A 398 -0.14 11.34 -4.05
CA ILE A 398 -0.20 11.77 -2.65
C ILE A 398 1.13 11.52 -1.95
N VAL A 399 1.66 12.56 -1.29
CA VAL A 399 2.86 12.48 -0.46
C VAL A 399 2.63 13.24 0.85
N GLY A 400 2.20 12.51 1.90
CA GLY A 400 1.76 13.13 3.14
C GLY A 400 0.56 14.05 2.90
N ASP A 401 0.65 15.32 3.30
CA ASP A 401 -0.40 16.33 3.05
C ASP A 401 -0.31 17.00 1.66
N LYS A 402 0.58 16.51 0.80
CA LYS A 402 0.82 17.07 -0.53
C LYS A 402 0.11 16.25 -1.61
N LEU A 403 -0.40 16.94 -2.60
CA LEU A 403 -0.89 16.40 -3.87
C LEU A 403 0.05 16.89 -4.97
N ILE A 404 0.75 15.96 -5.63
CA ILE A 404 1.73 16.24 -6.67
C ILE A 404 1.05 16.07 -8.02
N ILE A 405 1.20 17.08 -8.87
CA ILE A 405 0.60 17.16 -10.20
C ILE A 405 1.66 17.62 -11.22
N ASN A 406 1.40 17.38 -12.49
CA ASN A 406 2.30 17.71 -13.60
C ASN A 406 1.58 18.58 -14.63
N PRO A 407 1.39 19.88 -14.36
CA PRO A 407 0.76 20.79 -15.30
C PRO A 407 1.64 21.02 -16.53
N GLY A 408 2.97 20.86 -16.41
CA GLY A 408 3.85 20.84 -17.57
C GLY A 408 4.18 22.21 -18.14
N GLU A 409 4.26 23.26 -17.33
CA GLU A 409 4.67 24.58 -17.81
C GLU A 409 6.12 24.90 -17.49
N PRO A 410 6.80 25.77 -18.27
CA PRO A 410 8.20 26.11 -18.05
C PRO A 410 8.51 26.52 -16.60
N ASP A 411 7.60 27.26 -15.94
CA ASP A 411 7.73 27.71 -14.55
C ASP A 411 6.99 26.84 -13.52
N ALA A 412 6.27 25.81 -13.98
CA ALA A 412 5.40 24.96 -13.17
C ALA A 412 5.27 23.56 -13.80
N SER A 413 6.40 22.92 -14.10
CA SER A 413 6.42 21.58 -14.71
C SER A 413 5.85 20.56 -13.73
N VAL A 414 6.33 20.59 -12.48
CA VAL A 414 5.79 19.79 -11.37
C VAL A 414 5.32 20.72 -10.27
N VAL A 415 4.13 20.49 -9.76
CA VAL A 415 3.50 21.32 -8.72
C VAL A 415 3.05 20.46 -7.55
N SER A 416 3.21 20.99 -6.35
CA SER A 416 2.62 20.45 -5.13
C SER A 416 1.56 21.37 -4.59
N LEU A 417 0.38 20.81 -4.36
CA LEU A 417 -0.74 21.45 -3.69
C LEU A 417 -0.94 20.84 -2.30
N HIS A 418 -1.53 21.59 -1.37
CA HIS A 418 -2.02 21.03 -0.13
C HIS A 418 -3.31 20.25 -0.40
N ARG A 419 -3.29 18.95 -0.13
CA ARG A 419 -4.33 18.00 -0.60
C ARG A 419 -5.75 18.35 -0.12
N LYS A 420 -5.90 18.95 1.06
CA LYS A 420 -7.22 19.29 1.61
C LYS A 420 -7.76 20.64 1.18
N THR A 421 -6.92 21.52 0.61
CA THR A 421 -7.30 22.91 0.33
C THR A 421 -7.00 23.36 -1.10
N GLY A 422 -6.26 22.58 -1.88
CA GLY A 422 -5.85 22.93 -3.24
C GLY A 422 -4.81 24.06 -3.33
N LYS A 423 -4.35 24.60 -2.18
CA LYS A 423 -3.41 25.72 -2.16
C LYS A 423 -2.01 25.28 -2.58
N LEU A 424 -1.34 26.09 -3.40
CA LEU A 424 0.05 25.88 -3.79
C LEU A 424 0.99 25.76 -2.57
N ILE A 425 1.85 24.75 -2.59
CA ILE A 425 2.95 24.56 -1.63
C ILE A 425 4.28 24.91 -2.30
N TRP A 426 4.56 24.29 -3.45
CA TRP A 426 5.74 24.57 -4.26
C TRP A 426 5.46 24.26 -5.73
N LYS A 427 6.22 24.88 -6.62
CA LYS A 427 6.25 24.58 -8.06
C LYS A 427 7.70 24.54 -8.53
N THR A 428 7.97 23.71 -9.54
CA THR A 428 9.31 23.48 -10.06
C THR A 428 9.32 23.71 -11.56
N PRO A 429 10.24 24.54 -12.09
CA PRO A 429 10.39 24.73 -13.53
C PRO A 429 10.90 23.45 -14.21
N GLY A 430 10.59 23.26 -15.48
CA GLY A 430 10.97 22.06 -16.21
C GLY A 430 10.33 21.96 -17.60
N HIS A 431 10.21 20.74 -18.11
CA HIS A 431 9.62 20.48 -19.43
C HIS A 431 8.10 20.32 -19.37
N ALA A 432 7.49 20.07 -20.53
CA ALA A 432 6.06 19.84 -20.64
C ALA A 432 5.60 18.59 -19.86
N ALA A 433 4.30 18.43 -19.68
CA ALA A 433 3.77 17.29 -18.95
C ALA A 433 4.02 15.97 -19.72
N ALA A 434 4.19 14.89 -18.97
CA ALA A 434 4.27 13.53 -19.50
C ALA A 434 2.95 12.77 -19.26
N TYR A 435 2.84 11.59 -19.87
CA TYR A 435 1.64 10.75 -19.72
C TYR A 435 1.71 9.78 -18.53
N SER A 436 2.92 9.43 -18.08
CA SER A 436 3.16 8.51 -16.97
C SER A 436 2.71 9.03 -15.61
N ALA A 437 2.32 8.10 -14.74
CA ALA A 437 2.07 8.37 -13.33
C ALA A 437 3.38 8.59 -12.56
N PHE A 438 3.40 9.59 -11.68
CA PHE A 438 4.49 9.75 -10.70
C PHE A 438 4.40 8.68 -9.61
N VAL A 439 5.54 8.30 -9.05
CA VAL A 439 5.67 7.43 -7.89
C VAL A 439 6.50 8.11 -6.80
N VAL A 440 6.42 7.61 -5.58
CA VAL A 440 7.25 8.08 -4.46
C VAL A 440 7.92 6.90 -3.79
N GLY A 441 9.20 7.07 -3.45
CA GLY A 441 9.90 6.05 -2.70
C GLY A 441 11.19 6.58 -2.10
N GLU A 442 11.75 5.76 -1.22
CA GLU A 442 13.04 6.05 -0.63
C GLU A 442 14.14 5.39 -1.46
N LEU A 443 14.82 6.22 -2.23
CA LEU A 443 15.71 5.79 -3.30
C LEU A 443 17.07 6.37 -3.03
N GLY A 444 18.01 5.48 -2.73
CA GLY A 444 19.25 5.87 -2.10
C GLY A 444 18.95 6.82 -0.92
N GLY A 445 18.43 6.29 0.20
CA GLY A 445 18.35 6.96 1.49
C GLY A 445 17.74 8.37 1.49
N ARG A 446 16.97 8.69 0.44
CA ARG A 446 16.26 9.95 0.27
C ARG A 446 14.87 9.64 -0.24
N LEU A 447 13.86 10.14 0.48
CA LEU A 447 12.49 10.12 0.01
C LEU A 447 12.36 11.13 -1.13
N GLN A 448 11.93 10.66 -2.30
CA GLN A 448 11.81 11.48 -3.49
C GLN A 448 10.63 11.04 -4.35
N ILE A 449 10.04 12.01 -5.03
CA ILE A 449 9.08 11.78 -6.11
C ILE A 449 9.89 11.39 -7.35
N VAL A 450 9.43 10.40 -8.10
CA VAL A 450 10.02 9.98 -9.38
C VAL A 450 8.94 9.94 -10.43
N GLY A 451 9.25 10.43 -11.62
CA GLY A 451 8.32 10.47 -12.74
C GLY A 451 8.90 11.22 -13.91
N TYR A 452 8.10 11.36 -14.95
CA TYR A 452 8.52 11.99 -16.18
C TYR A 452 7.99 13.42 -16.31
N ASP A 453 8.82 14.27 -16.90
CA ASP A 453 8.35 15.37 -17.75
C ASP A 453 8.57 14.97 -19.22
N SER A 454 8.15 15.79 -20.17
CA SER A 454 8.23 15.47 -21.60
C SER A 454 9.66 15.30 -22.11
N GLY A 455 10.65 15.85 -21.42
CA GLY A 455 12.05 15.83 -21.84
C GLY A 455 12.89 14.77 -21.12
N SER A 456 12.41 14.24 -20.00
CA SER A 456 13.25 13.43 -19.11
C SER A 456 12.49 12.74 -17.99
N LEU A 457 13.12 11.69 -17.45
CA LEU A 457 12.80 11.19 -16.13
C LEU A 457 13.50 12.03 -15.06
N GLY A 458 12.84 12.28 -13.93
CA GLY A 458 13.41 13.05 -12.84
C GLY A 458 13.13 12.47 -11.46
N GLY A 459 13.93 12.95 -10.51
CA GLY A 459 13.67 12.83 -9.08
C GLY A 459 13.47 14.21 -8.46
N TRP A 460 12.49 14.37 -7.58
CA TRP A 460 12.21 15.64 -6.89
C TRP A 460 12.15 15.45 -5.38
N ASP A 461 12.68 16.43 -4.66
CA ASP A 461 12.55 16.50 -3.21
C ASP A 461 11.07 16.66 -2.83
N THR A 462 10.58 15.79 -1.94
CA THR A 462 9.16 15.81 -1.56
C THR A 462 8.76 17.06 -0.76
N ALA A 463 9.70 17.66 -0.02
CA ALA A 463 9.42 18.81 0.83
C ALA A 463 9.48 20.12 0.03
N THR A 464 10.50 20.28 -0.82
CA THR A 464 10.79 21.55 -1.49
C THR A 464 10.48 21.58 -2.99
N GLY A 465 10.21 20.42 -3.62
CA GLY A 465 10.07 20.31 -5.07
C GLY A 465 11.38 20.42 -5.83
N LYS A 466 12.53 20.56 -5.16
CA LYS A 466 13.83 20.73 -5.84
C LYS A 466 14.12 19.49 -6.68
N ARG A 467 14.42 19.69 -7.97
CA ARG A 467 14.89 18.62 -8.84
C ARG A 467 16.25 18.10 -8.33
N LEU A 468 16.33 16.79 -8.14
CA LEU A 468 17.47 16.09 -7.54
C LEU A 468 18.41 15.56 -8.59
N TRP A 469 17.82 14.98 -9.64
CA TRP A 469 18.53 14.42 -10.79
C TRP A 469 17.59 14.45 -11.99
N GLN A 470 18.20 14.25 -13.15
CA GLN A 470 17.54 14.16 -14.43
C GLN A 470 18.20 13.04 -15.23
N HIS A 471 17.38 12.17 -15.79
CA HIS A 471 17.80 11.11 -16.70
C HIS A 471 17.14 11.38 -18.05
N VAL A 472 17.96 11.73 -19.04
CA VAL A 472 17.52 11.93 -20.42
C VAL A 472 17.68 10.60 -21.16
N PRO A 473 16.63 10.07 -21.79
CA PRO A 473 16.72 8.82 -22.53
C PRO A 473 17.75 8.89 -23.67
N THR A 474 18.38 7.77 -23.99
CA THR A 474 19.43 7.71 -25.01
C THR A 474 18.87 7.73 -26.43
N GLU A 475 17.71 7.11 -26.64
CA GLU A 475 17.02 7.06 -27.93
C GLU A 475 15.73 7.87 -27.87
N GLY A 476 15.75 9.05 -28.50
CA GLY A 476 14.58 9.93 -28.60
C GLY A 476 13.96 10.33 -27.25
N SER A 477 12.64 10.44 -27.22
CA SER A 477 11.88 10.49 -25.96
C SER A 477 11.53 9.06 -25.53
N ASP A 478 11.34 8.84 -24.24
CA ASP A 478 11.03 7.50 -23.70
C ASP A 478 9.67 6.94 -24.13
N PHE A 479 8.85 7.66 -24.90
CA PHE A 479 7.41 7.37 -25.05
C PHE A 479 6.79 6.95 -23.70
N ASN A 480 6.80 7.90 -22.78
CA ASN A 480 6.72 7.68 -21.34
C ASN A 480 5.28 7.48 -20.83
N VAL A 481 4.59 6.44 -21.31
CA VAL A 481 3.25 6.08 -20.82
C VAL A 481 3.34 5.16 -19.60
N THR A 482 4.28 4.21 -19.60
CA THR A 482 4.44 3.26 -18.49
C THR A 482 4.88 3.93 -17.20
N THR A 483 4.42 3.39 -16.06
CA THR A 483 4.76 3.91 -14.73
C THR A 483 6.11 3.38 -14.25
N PRO A 484 7.06 4.23 -13.83
CA PRO A 484 8.30 3.80 -13.19
C PRO A 484 8.00 2.93 -11.97
N LEU A 485 8.69 1.79 -11.83
CA LEU A 485 8.43 0.84 -10.75
C LEU A 485 9.59 0.80 -9.76
N ILE A 486 9.31 1.10 -8.50
CA ILE A 486 10.28 1.04 -7.41
C ILE A 486 10.23 -0.34 -6.78
N HIS A 487 11.37 -1.03 -6.79
CA HIS A 487 11.51 -2.36 -6.18
C HIS A 487 12.87 -2.48 -5.50
N GLU A 488 12.86 -2.81 -4.20
CA GLU A 488 14.07 -2.97 -3.38
C GLU A 488 15.08 -1.81 -3.50
N GLY A 489 14.57 -0.56 -3.49
CA GLY A 489 15.39 0.65 -3.60
C GLY A 489 16.02 0.89 -4.98
N LYS A 490 15.60 0.14 -6.01
CA LYS A 490 15.99 0.29 -7.42
C LYS A 490 14.79 0.79 -8.23
N LEU A 491 15.07 1.30 -9.42
CA LEU A 491 14.05 1.80 -10.35
C LEU A 491 14.04 0.95 -11.61
N LEU A 492 12.94 0.26 -11.87
CA LEU A 492 12.68 -0.43 -13.13
C LEU A 492 11.91 0.52 -14.05
N LEU A 493 12.44 0.71 -15.25
CA LEU A 493 11.80 1.41 -16.35
C LEU A 493 11.56 0.40 -17.46
N ALA A 494 10.40 0.45 -18.10
CA ALA A 494 10.09 -0.38 -19.26
C ALA A 494 9.32 0.49 -20.24
N THR A 495 9.93 0.85 -21.35
CA THR A 495 9.44 1.88 -22.27
C THR A 495 9.63 1.43 -23.71
N GLU A 496 8.79 1.89 -24.63
CA GLU A 496 8.87 1.55 -26.06
C GLU A 496 10.27 1.82 -26.64
N ASN A 497 10.75 3.06 -26.57
CA ASN A 497 11.97 3.45 -27.30
C ASN A 497 13.28 3.03 -26.62
N ASN A 498 13.28 2.77 -25.31
CA ASN A 498 14.50 2.47 -24.54
C ASN A 498 14.40 1.16 -23.74
N ALA A 499 13.47 0.29 -24.12
CA ALA A 499 13.23 -1.05 -23.58
C ALA A 499 13.18 -1.12 -22.04
N THR A 500 13.47 -2.29 -21.48
CA THR A 500 13.43 -2.53 -20.02
C THR A 500 14.81 -2.39 -19.41
N ARG A 501 14.91 -1.54 -18.38
CA ARG A 501 16.17 -1.21 -17.71
C ARG A 501 15.97 -1.02 -16.20
N LEU A 502 16.88 -1.58 -15.42
CA LEU A 502 16.89 -1.48 -13.97
C LEU A 502 18.05 -0.59 -13.54
N HIS A 503 17.74 0.53 -12.89
CA HIS A 503 18.72 1.47 -12.37
C HIS A 503 18.85 1.37 -10.85
N ARG A 504 20.06 1.61 -10.36
CA ARG A 504 20.34 1.76 -8.93
C ARG A 504 20.41 3.24 -8.56
N PHE A 505 20.36 3.51 -7.27
CA PHE A 505 20.64 4.84 -6.73
C PHE A 505 21.95 4.87 -5.97
N LEU A 506 22.69 5.96 -6.13
CA LEU A 506 23.91 6.25 -5.38
C LEU A 506 23.60 6.57 -3.91
N LYS A 507 24.64 6.54 -3.08
CA LYS A 507 24.58 6.85 -1.63
C LYS A 507 24.18 8.29 -1.28
N ASN A 508 23.90 9.13 -2.26
CA ASN A 508 23.37 10.49 -2.08
C ASN A 508 21.92 10.65 -2.61
N GLY A 509 21.31 9.58 -3.11
CA GLY A 509 19.95 9.58 -3.65
C GLY A 509 19.84 10.01 -5.11
N LEU A 510 20.97 10.19 -5.80
CA LEU A 510 21.00 10.39 -7.25
C LEU A 510 20.83 9.05 -7.97
N LEU A 511 20.13 9.07 -9.10
CA LEU A 511 20.07 7.92 -10.00
C LEU A 511 21.48 7.65 -10.57
N ASP A 512 21.84 6.38 -10.71
CA ASP A 512 22.94 5.99 -11.60
C ASP A 512 22.37 5.87 -13.02
N ASP A 513 22.78 6.78 -13.90
CA ASP A 513 22.30 6.83 -15.29
C ASP A 513 22.65 5.56 -16.06
N LYS A 514 23.71 4.85 -15.67
CA LYS A 514 24.02 3.55 -16.28
C LYS A 514 23.10 2.47 -15.69
N PRO A 515 22.33 1.75 -16.53
CA PRO A 515 21.50 0.67 -16.04
C PRO A 515 22.36 -0.44 -15.42
N LEU A 516 21.91 -0.97 -14.28
CA LEU A 516 22.50 -2.14 -13.62
C LEU A 516 22.21 -3.42 -14.42
N LYS A 517 21.00 -3.51 -14.97
CA LYS A 517 20.52 -4.62 -15.80
C LYS A 517 19.67 -4.04 -16.92
N ALA A 518 19.66 -4.68 -18.08
CA ALA A 518 18.82 -4.27 -19.20
C ALA A 518 18.34 -5.48 -20.00
N ASN A 519 17.17 -5.34 -20.60
CA ASN A 519 16.60 -6.26 -21.57
C ASN A 519 16.11 -5.44 -22.76
N SER A 520 16.64 -5.72 -23.94
CA SER A 520 16.34 -4.98 -25.17
C SER A 520 15.08 -5.46 -25.89
N SER A 521 14.49 -6.59 -25.47
CA SER A 521 13.33 -7.19 -26.13
C SER A 521 12.01 -6.70 -25.54
N LEU A 522 11.92 -6.61 -24.21
CA LEU A 522 10.71 -6.08 -23.57
C LEU A 522 10.67 -4.55 -23.66
N ALA A 523 9.87 -4.06 -24.60
CA ALA A 523 9.68 -2.63 -24.88
C ALA A 523 8.18 -2.28 -24.93
N PRO A 524 7.51 -2.17 -23.78
CA PRO A 524 6.07 -1.89 -23.74
C PRO A 524 5.77 -0.42 -24.05
N ASP A 525 4.74 -0.20 -24.87
CA ASP A 525 4.14 1.11 -25.14
C ASP A 525 3.32 1.58 -23.91
N THR A 526 2.17 0.95 -23.64
CA THR A 526 1.23 1.39 -22.60
C THR A 526 1.14 0.48 -21.38
N CYS A 527 1.64 -0.76 -21.47
CA CYS A 527 1.54 -1.74 -20.39
C CYS A 527 2.62 -1.50 -19.32
N SER A 528 2.21 -1.03 -18.14
CA SER A 528 3.13 -0.89 -17.02
C SER A 528 3.48 -2.27 -16.40
N PRO A 529 4.77 -2.60 -16.21
CA PRO A 529 5.19 -3.92 -15.74
C PRO A 529 4.80 -4.18 -14.28
N VAL A 530 4.66 -5.45 -13.91
CA VAL A 530 4.52 -5.90 -12.52
C VAL A 530 5.67 -6.83 -12.13
N ILE A 531 6.06 -6.81 -10.85
CA ILE A 531 7.05 -7.74 -10.29
C ILE A 531 6.37 -8.73 -9.36
N VAL A 532 6.50 -10.03 -9.58
CA VAL A 532 6.01 -11.08 -8.67
C VAL A 532 7.15 -12.02 -8.33
N GLY A 533 7.52 -12.08 -7.05
CA GLY A 533 8.77 -12.72 -6.63
C GLY A 533 9.96 -12.04 -7.31
N ASP A 534 10.77 -12.82 -8.02
CA ASP A 534 11.95 -12.35 -8.74
C ASP A 534 11.72 -12.19 -10.24
N ARG A 535 10.49 -11.92 -10.67
CA ARG A 535 10.13 -11.91 -12.10
C ARG A 535 9.36 -10.68 -12.50
N VAL A 536 9.65 -10.19 -13.70
CA VAL A 536 8.99 -9.04 -14.32
C VAL A 536 8.03 -9.55 -15.39
N PHE A 537 6.78 -9.08 -15.36
CA PHE A 537 5.76 -9.41 -16.35
C PHE A 537 5.20 -8.14 -16.98
N ALA A 538 5.10 -8.13 -18.30
CA ALA A 538 4.45 -7.08 -19.08
C ALA A 538 4.12 -7.59 -20.49
N THR A 539 3.24 -6.88 -21.19
CA THR A 539 2.96 -7.11 -22.60
C THR A 539 3.59 -6.02 -23.47
N ALA A 540 4.00 -6.38 -24.67
CA ALA A 540 4.47 -5.46 -25.71
C ALA A 540 4.11 -6.04 -27.09
N TYR A 541 3.40 -5.28 -27.93
CA TYR A 541 3.11 -5.60 -29.34
C TYR A 541 2.65 -7.05 -29.64
N GLY A 542 1.62 -7.56 -28.96
CA GLY A 542 1.13 -8.93 -29.23
C GLY A 542 1.86 -10.02 -28.45
N GLU A 543 2.82 -9.64 -27.62
CA GLU A 543 3.65 -10.56 -26.85
C GLU A 543 3.53 -10.31 -25.35
N MET A 544 3.53 -11.38 -24.56
CA MET A 544 3.71 -11.32 -23.12
C MET A 544 5.09 -11.84 -22.74
N TYR A 545 5.80 -11.06 -21.94
CA TYR A 545 7.14 -11.37 -21.47
C TYR A 545 7.14 -11.80 -20.00
N CYS A 546 8.02 -12.73 -19.67
CA CYS A 546 8.49 -12.98 -18.31
C CYS A 546 10.01 -12.86 -18.28
N LEU A 547 10.52 -11.92 -17.50
CA LEU A 547 11.95 -11.72 -17.31
C LEU A 547 12.38 -12.17 -15.91
N ASP A 548 13.58 -12.73 -15.81
CA ASP A 548 14.25 -13.05 -14.54
C ASP A 548 14.95 -11.81 -13.99
N LEU A 549 14.41 -11.25 -12.91
CA LEU A 549 14.99 -10.06 -12.26
C LEU A 549 16.34 -10.36 -11.62
N LYS A 550 16.62 -11.60 -11.19
CA LYS A 550 17.88 -12.02 -10.59
C LYS A 550 18.94 -12.23 -11.66
N ASP A 551 18.62 -12.99 -12.71
CA ASP A 551 19.52 -13.30 -13.82
C ASP A 551 19.53 -12.19 -14.89
N ASN A 552 20.01 -11.00 -14.52
CA ASN A 552 20.25 -9.88 -15.44
C ASN A 552 19.06 -9.47 -16.36
N LEU A 553 17.81 -9.56 -15.88
CA LEU A 553 16.61 -9.32 -16.72
C LEU A 553 16.54 -10.24 -17.94
N LYS A 554 17.10 -11.45 -17.87
CA LYS A 554 17.03 -12.45 -18.93
C LYS A 554 15.59 -12.84 -19.21
N THR A 555 15.21 -12.90 -20.48
CA THR A 555 13.91 -13.42 -20.88
C THR A 555 13.83 -14.91 -20.56
N LEU A 556 12.90 -15.30 -19.69
CA LEU A 556 12.59 -16.70 -19.38
C LEU A 556 11.72 -17.30 -20.48
N TRP A 557 10.68 -16.55 -20.89
CA TRP A 557 9.82 -16.90 -22.00
C TRP A 557 9.15 -15.66 -22.60
N VAL A 558 8.72 -15.81 -23.85
CA VAL A 558 7.85 -14.89 -24.57
C VAL A 558 6.67 -15.71 -25.09
N ALA A 559 5.46 -15.19 -24.94
CA ALA A 559 4.26 -15.81 -25.47
C ALA A 559 3.56 -14.86 -26.43
N VAL A 560 3.36 -15.30 -27.66
CA VAL A 560 2.59 -14.56 -28.66
C VAL A 560 1.14 -15.01 -28.59
N ASP A 561 0.22 -14.07 -28.41
CA ASP A 561 -1.22 -14.33 -28.42
C ASP A 561 -1.94 -13.07 -28.88
N ASP A 562 -2.96 -13.23 -29.73
CA ASP A 562 -3.71 -12.09 -30.28
C ASP A 562 -4.30 -11.18 -29.19
N MET A 563 -4.55 -11.74 -28.00
CA MET A 563 -5.08 -10.98 -26.87
C MET A 563 -4.14 -9.88 -26.36
N PHE A 564 -2.85 -9.94 -26.67
CA PHE A 564 -1.84 -8.97 -26.23
C PHE A 564 -1.52 -7.88 -27.26
N PHE A 565 -2.21 -7.85 -28.41
CA PHE A 565 -1.99 -6.79 -29.42
C PHE A 565 -2.47 -5.43 -28.93
N ASP A 566 -3.65 -5.40 -28.33
CA ASP A 566 -4.20 -4.19 -27.70
C ASP A 566 -3.68 -4.02 -26.27
N HIS A 567 -3.99 -2.87 -25.65
CA HIS A 567 -3.60 -2.60 -24.26
C HIS A 567 -4.05 -3.73 -23.32
N SER A 568 -3.10 -4.20 -22.50
CA SER A 568 -3.35 -5.15 -21.43
C SER A 568 -2.96 -4.55 -20.09
N ASN A 569 -3.75 -4.88 -19.08
CA ASN A 569 -3.43 -4.59 -17.69
C ASN A 569 -2.88 -5.83 -17.03
N VAL A 570 -1.89 -5.64 -16.16
CA VAL A 570 -1.22 -6.73 -15.45
C VAL A 570 -1.19 -6.42 -13.97
N ILE A 571 -1.71 -7.33 -13.15
CA ILE A 571 -1.59 -7.27 -11.70
C ILE A 571 -0.97 -8.55 -11.14
N GLY A 572 -0.17 -8.39 -10.11
CA GLY A 572 0.49 -9.46 -9.38
C GLY A 572 -0.10 -9.66 -8.00
N GLY A 573 0.08 -10.83 -7.43
CA GLY A 573 -0.28 -11.12 -6.05
C GLY A 573 -0.03 -12.59 -5.74
N ASN A 574 0.32 -12.92 -4.49
CA ASN A 574 0.45 -14.28 -3.95
C ASN A 574 1.02 -15.35 -4.93
N GLY A 575 2.09 -15.02 -5.66
CA GLY A 575 2.76 -15.94 -6.60
C GLY A 575 2.08 -16.11 -7.96
N ARG A 576 1.14 -15.24 -8.31
CA ARG A 576 0.36 -15.29 -9.55
C ARG A 576 0.34 -13.94 -10.25
N VAL A 577 0.00 -13.99 -11.53
CA VAL A 577 -0.22 -12.82 -12.38
C VAL A 577 -1.59 -12.95 -13.01
N LEU A 578 -2.42 -11.91 -12.89
CA LEU A 578 -3.68 -11.77 -13.60
C LEU A 578 -3.50 -10.71 -14.68
N VAL A 579 -3.77 -11.09 -15.92
CA VAL A 579 -3.80 -10.21 -17.09
C VAL A 579 -5.23 -10.04 -17.54
N TRP A 580 -5.60 -8.83 -17.95
CA TRP A 580 -6.82 -8.62 -18.70
C TRP A 580 -6.63 -7.61 -19.83
N THR A 581 -7.42 -7.79 -20.88
CA THR A 581 -7.26 -7.07 -22.14
C THR A 581 -8.41 -6.11 -22.36
N GLN A 582 -8.30 -5.27 -23.39
CA GLN A 582 -9.38 -4.39 -23.81
C GLN A 582 -10.65 -5.15 -24.26
N SER A 583 -10.51 -6.37 -24.81
CA SER A 583 -11.66 -7.25 -25.11
C SER A 583 -12.29 -7.88 -23.87
N GLY A 584 -11.73 -7.62 -22.68
CA GLY A 584 -12.20 -8.18 -21.41
C GLY A 584 -11.80 -9.64 -21.20
N ASP A 585 -10.89 -10.20 -22.01
CA ASP A 585 -10.31 -11.52 -21.77
C ASP A 585 -9.55 -11.49 -20.43
N LEU A 586 -9.65 -12.57 -19.65
CA LEU A 586 -8.91 -12.77 -18.41
C LEU A 586 -7.93 -13.93 -18.58
N LEU A 587 -6.71 -13.74 -18.10
CA LEU A 587 -5.68 -14.75 -18.09
C LEU A 587 -4.99 -14.78 -16.72
N LEU A 588 -5.04 -15.94 -16.06
CA LEU A 588 -4.33 -16.17 -14.80
C LEU A 588 -3.12 -17.06 -15.05
N LEU A 589 -1.98 -16.65 -14.50
CA LEU A 589 -0.68 -17.33 -14.66
C LEU A 589 -0.09 -17.67 -13.30
N ASP A 590 0.66 -18.77 -13.27
CA ASP A 590 1.61 -19.05 -12.20
C ASP A 590 2.87 -18.23 -12.44
N ALA A 591 3.22 -17.34 -11.51
CA ALA A 591 4.39 -16.49 -11.65
C ALA A 591 5.70 -17.30 -11.60
N ALA A 592 5.72 -18.48 -10.97
CA ALA A 592 6.93 -19.29 -10.83
C ALA A 592 7.24 -20.17 -12.05
N ALA A 593 6.34 -20.26 -13.04
CA ALA A 593 6.51 -21.13 -14.21
C ALA A 593 7.63 -20.66 -15.16
N ASN A 594 8.57 -21.55 -15.50
CA ASN A 594 9.68 -21.26 -16.43
C ASN A 594 9.27 -21.27 -17.91
N GLU A 595 8.01 -21.54 -18.19
CA GLU A 595 7.40 -21.52 -19.52
C GLU A 595 6.04 -20.82 -19.42
N PHE A 596 5.54 -20.31 -20.54
CA PHE A 596 4.20 -19.76 -20.58
C PHE A 596 3.18 -20.89 -20.46
N LYS A 597 2.59 -21.00 -19.25
CA LYS A 597 1.53 -21.97 -18.97
C LYS A 597 0.39 -21.28 -18.22
N PRO A 598 -0.68 -20.88 -18.93
CA PRO A 598 -1.89 -20.38 -18.31
C PRO A 598 -2.44 -21.35 -17.26
N LEU A 599 -2.73 -20.85 -16.06
CA LEU A 599 -3.55 -21.59 -15.09
C LEU A 599 -5.00 -21.66 -15.57
N ARG A 600 -5.50 -20.56 -16.13
CA ARG A 600 -6.83 -20.47 -16.75
C ARG A 600 -6.92 -19.24 -17.64
N ARG A 601 -7.65 -19.35 -18.75
CA ARG A 601 -8.14 -18.24 -19.56
C ARG A 601 -9.67 -18.22 -19.52
N LEU A 602 -10.27 -17.03 -19.49
CA LEU A 602 -11.71 -16.83 -19.61
C LEU A 602 -11.98 -15.68 -20.59
N ARG A 603 -13.11 -15.76 -21.31
CA ARG A 603 -13.66 -14.66 -22.11
C ARG A 603 -15.05 -14.30 -21.58
N PRO A 604 -15.14 -13.56 -20.45
CA PRO A 604 -16.41 -13.33 -19.78
C PRO A 604 -17.45 -12.57 -20.61
N PHE A 605 -17.00 -11.86 -21.66
CA PHE A 605 -17.82 -11.01 -22.50
C PHE A 605 -18.01 -11.53 -23.94
N GLY A 606 -17.54 -12.76 -24.22
CA GLY A 606 -17.60 -13.38 -25.56
C GLY A 606 -16.57 -12.80 -26.54
N ASP A 607 -16.80 -13.00 -27.85
CA ASP A 607 -15.89 -12.55 -28.93
C ASP A 607 -16.12 -11.08 -29.35
N GLY A 608 -16.97 -10.34 -28.63
CA GLY A 608 -17.16 -8.91 -28.86
C GLY A 608 -16.04 -8.09 -28.20
N LYS A 609 -15.54 -7.05 -28.89
CA LYS A 609 -14.75 -6.00 -28.21
C LYS A 609 -15.66 -5.31 -27.20
N VAL A 610 -15.26 -5.29 -25.93
CA VAL A 610 -15.98 -4.64 -24.81
C VAL A 610 -15.82 -3.13 -24.86
#